data_AF-A0A964Y1B5-F1
#
_entry.id   AF-A0A964Y1B5-F1
#
_cell.length_a   1.000
_cell.length_b   1.000
_cell.length_c   1.000
_cell.angle_alpha   90.00
_cell.angle_beta   90.00
_cell.angle_gamma   90.00
#
_symmetry.space_group_name_H-M   'P 1'
#
loop_
_entity.id
_entity.type
_entity.pdbx_description
1 polymer ?
#
loop_
_entity_poly.entity_id
_entity_poly.type
_entity_poly.pdbx_seq_one_letter_code
_entity_poly.pdbx_strand_id
1 'polypeptide(L)'
;LDGLVDKIKAIKLEVVIAVGHTDSVGSDAYNQKLSVRRAEAVKAYLVTKGIEKNRIYTEGKGERSPVADNKTAAGRAKNRRVEVEVVGTRG
;
A
#
# COMPACT_ATOMS: atom_id res chain seq x y z
N LEU A 1 -4.77 -10.54 0.11
CA LEU A 1 -3.82 -10.14 1.17
C LEU A 1 -3.39 -11.34 2.03
N ASP A 2 -4.18 -12.41 2.17
CA ASP A 2 -3.77 -13.59 2.95
C ASP A 2 -2.45 -14.23 2.50
N GLY A 3 -2.22 -14.41 1.19
CA GLY A 3 -0.94 -14.94 0.70
C GLY A 3 0.28 -14.05 1.00
N LEU A 4 0.09 -12.75 1.26
CA LEU A 4 1.15 -11.87 1.77
C LEU A 4 1.41 -12.14 3.26
N VAL A 5 0.34 -12.33 4.03
CA VAL A 5 0.42 -12.67 5.46
C VAL A 5 1.18 -13.97 5.66
N ASP A 6 0.93 -14.98 4.82
CA ASP A 6 1.63 -16.26 4.90
C ASP A 6 3.15 -16.09 4.69
N LYS A 7 3.53 -15.26 3.71
CA LYS A 7 4.94 -14.93 3.47
C LYS A 7 5.57 -14.16 4.64
N ILE A 8 4.83 -13.23 5.24
CA ILE A 8 5.29 -12.46 6.41
C ILE A 8 5.51 -13.38 7.61
N LYS A 9 4.61 -14.34 7.84
CA LYS A 9 4.72 -15.30 8.95
C LYS A 9 5.88 -16.29 8.77
N ALA A 10 6.33 -16.52 7.55
CA ALA A 10 7.44 -17.40 7.23
C ALA A 10 8.83 -16.72 7.35
N ILE A 11 8.89 -15.44 7.74
CA ILE A 11 10.15 -14.71 7.90
C ILE A 11 10.24 -14.09 9.29
N LYS A 12 11.46 -13.78 9.73
CA LYS A 12 11.68 -12.84 10.81
C LYS A 12 11.42 -11.43 10.28
N LEU A 13 10.17 -11.00 10.40
CA LEU A 13 9.70 -9.69 9.93
C LEU A 13 10.45 -8.56 10.66
N GLU A 14 10.98 -7.60 9.91
CA GLU A 14 11.50 -6.35 10.47
C GLU A 14 10.49 -5.22 10.29
N VAL A 15 10.06 -4.99 9.04
CA VAL A 15 9.14 -3.90 8.71
C VAL A 15 8.28 -4.21 7.48
N VAL A 16 7.07 -3.68 7.47
CA VAL A 16 6.18 -3.60 6.31
C VAL A 16 5.93 -2.13 5.98
N ILE A 17 6.04 -1.77 4.71
CA ILE A 17 5.73 -0.42 4.22
C ILE A 17 4.59 -0.54 3.20
N ALA A 18 3.46 0.10 3.49
CA ALA A 18 2.32 0.16 2.58
C ALA A 18 2.20 1.57 1.99
N VAL A 19 2.29 1.69 0.66
CA VAL A 19 2.24 2.97 -0.05
C VAL A 19 1.01 3.02 -0.94
N GLY A 20 0.10 3.95 -0.65
CA GLY A 20 -1.10 4.16 -1.44
C GLY A 20 -0.89 5.10 -2.62
N HIS A 21 -1.55 4.79 -3.72
CA HIS A 21 -1.55 5.60 -4.94
C HIS A 21 -2.98 5.79 -5.48
N THR A 22 -3.17 6.86 -6.23
CA THR A 22 -4.40 7.16 -6.97
C THR A 22 -4.12 7.31 -8.45
N ASP A 23 -5.19 7.37 -9.24
CA ASP A 23 -5.12 7.96 -10.58
C ASP A 23 -5.23 9.49 -10.48
N SER A 24 -5.22 10.16 -11.63
CA SER A 24 -5.26 11.62 -11.71
C SER A 24 -6.67 12.24 -11.62
N VAL A 25 -7.66 11.50 -11.11
CA VAL A 25 -9.05 12.00 -11.03
C VAL A 25 -9.28 12.59 -9.64
N GLY A 26 -9.65 13.87 -9.59
CA GLY A 26 -9.85 14.60 -8.34
C GLY A 26 -8.73 15.63 -8.11
N SER A 27 -8.78 16.33 -6.98
CA SER A 27 -7.71 17.26 -6.61
C SER A 27 -6.55 16.54 -5.93
N ASP A 28 -5.35 17.10 -6.02
CA ASP A 28 -4.15 16.59 -5.33
C ASP A 28 -4.41 16.36 -3.84
N ALA A 29 -5.06 17.31 -3.16
CA ALA A 29 -5.38 17.20 -1.74
C ALA A 29 -6.35 16.04 -1.44
N TYR A 30 -7.32 15.81 -2.32
CA TYR A 30 -8.24 14.67 -2.21
C TYR A 30 -7.49 13.35 -2.44
N ASN A 31 -6.69 13.28 -3.49
CA ASN A 31 -5.93 12.09 -3.85
C ASN A 31 -4.85 11.73 -2.83
N GLN A 32 -4.23 12.74 -2.22
CA GLN A 32 -3.33 12.56 -1.08
C GLN A 32 -4.06 11.92 0.11
N LYS A 33 -5.25 12.41 0.50
CA LYS A 33 -6.02 11.81 1.59
C LYS A 33 -6.51 10.40 1.24
N LEU A 34 -6.96 10.18 0.02
CA LEU A 34 -7.47 8.89 -0.45
C LEU A 34 -6.37 7.83 -0.47
N SER A 35 -5.17 8.16 -0.96
CA SER A 35 -4.03 7.25 -0.95
C SER A 35 -3.61 6.85 0.46
N VAL A 36 -3.54 7.80 1.41
CA VAL A 36 -3.25 7.50 2.83
C VAL A 36 -4.27 6.53 3.41
N ARG A 37 -5.58 6.81 3.23
CA ARG A 37 -6.64 5.92 3.73
C ARG A 37 -6.55 4.49 3.18
N ARG A 38 -6.16 4.34 1.91
CA ARG A 38 -5.96 3.01 1.29
C ARG A 38 -4.79 2.27 1.91
N ALA A 39 -3.66 2.94 2.16
CA ALA A 39 -2.52 2.35 2.85
C ALA A 39 -2.87 1.97 4.30
N GLU A 40 -3.61 2.83 5.01
CA GLU A 40 -4.12 2.55 6.36
C GLU A 40 -5.06 1.35 6.40
N ALA A 41 -5.90 1.14 5.38
CA ALA A 41 -6.74 -0.05 5.29
C ALA A 41 -5.92 -1.34 5.18
N VAL A 42 -4.81 -1.33 4.44
CA VAL A 42 -3.88 -2.47 4.39
C VAL A 42 -3.24 -2.70 5.76
N LYS A 43 -2.78 -1.63 6.43
CA LYS A 43 -2.24 -1.73 7.79
C LYS A 43 -3.27 -2.32 8.77
N ALA A 44 -4.50 -1.82 8.75
CA ALA A 44 -5.56 -2.33 9.61
C ALA A 44 -5.78 -3.83 9.40
N TYR A 45 -5.86 -4.27 8.14
CA TYR A 45 -5.98 -5.68 7.81
C TYR A 45 -4.79 -6.53 8.30
N LEU A 46 -3.55 -6.07 8.12
CA LEU A 46 -2.38 -6.81 8.62
C LEU A 46 -2.37 -6.92 10.15
N VAL A 47 -2.82 -5.87 10.85
CA VAL A 47 -2.99 -5.91 12.31
C VAL A 47 -4.03 -6.95 12.72
N THR A 48 -5.17 -7.06 12.02
CA THR A 48 -6.16 -8.12 12.34
C THR A 48 -5.62 -9.53 12.12
N LYS A 49 -4.53 -9.68 11.35
CA LYS A 49 -3.85 -10.95 11.09
C LYS A 49 -2.69 -11.23 12.07
N GLY A 50 -2.48 -10.35 13.04
CA GLY A 50 -1.49 -10.51 14.12
C GLY A 50 -0.15 -9.85 13.86
N ILE A 51 -0.01 -9.04 12.79
CA ILE A 51 1.23 -8.28 12.56
C ILE A 51 1.25 -7.05 13.48
N GLU A 52 2.36 -6.85 14.20
CA GLU A 52 2.48 -5.77 15.17
C GLU A 52 2.35 -4.39 14.48
N LYS A 53 1.50 -3.51 15.04
CA LYS A 53 1.18 -2.19 14.46
C LYS A 53 2.42 -1.29 14.26
N ASN A 54 3.40 -1.41 15.15
CA ASN A 54 4.66 -0.66 15.13
C ASN A 54 5.64 -1.14 14.04
N ARG A 55 5.40 -2.30 13.42
CA ARG A 55 6.18 -2.80 12.26
C ARG A 55 5.57 -2.41 10.92
N ILE A 56 4.41 -1.73 10.91
CA ILE A 56 3.72 -1.38 9.67
C ILE A 56 3.70 0.14 9.51
N TYR A 57 4.38 0.64 8.50
CA TYR A 57 4.37 2.04 8.10
C TYR A 57 3.46 2.25 6.89
N THR A 58 2.85 3.43 6.82
CA THR A 58 1.92 3.78 5.76
C THR A 58 2.28 5.14 5.18
N GLU A 59 2.29 5.23 3.86
CA GLU A 59 2.47 6.48 3.12
C GLU A 59 1.37 6.60 2.07
N GLY A 60 0.92 7.82 1.78
CA GLY A 60 0.14 8.10 0.58
C GLY A 60 0.94 8.98 -0.37
N LYS A 61 0.98 8.63 -1.65
CA LYS A 61 1.62 9.45 -2.69
C LYS A 61 0.63 10.21 -3.57
N GLY A 62 -0.67 9.99 -3.38
CA GLY A 62 -1.70 10.49 -4.27
C GLY A 62 -1.44 10.04 -5.71
N GLU A 63 -1.54 10.98 -6.64
CA GLU A 63 -1.33 10.74 -8.07
C GLU A 63 0.11 11.00 -8.55
N ARG A 64 1.01 11.40 -7.63
CA ARG A 64 2.36 11.90 -7.94
C ARG A 64 3.35 10.84 -8.43
N SER A 65 2.97 9.57 -8.43
CA SER A 65 3.82 8.45 -8.85
C SER A 65 3.03 7.44 -9.71
N PRO A 66 2.64 7.85 -10.94
CA PRO A 66 1.92 6.97 -11.85
C PRO A 66 2.86 5.89 -12.41
N VAL A 67 2.33 4.70 -12.60
CA VAL A 67 3.01 3.56 -13.26
C VAL A 67 2.44 3.29 -14.66
N ALA A 68 1.37 3.99 -15.03
CA ALA A 68 0.73 3.91 -16.32
C ALA A 68 0.08 5.25 -16.71
N ASP A 69 -0.30 5.40 -17.97
CA ASP A 69 -0.90 6.61 -18.51
C ASP A 69 -2.29 6.89 -17.92
N ASN A 70 -2.44 8.02 -17.24
CA ASN A 70 -3.70 8.48 -16.65
C ASN A 70 -4.77 8.89 -17.68
N LYS A 71 -4.40 9.08 -18.96
CA LYS A 71 -5.36 9.39 -20.01
C LYS A 71 -6.26 8.20 -20.34
N THR A 72 -5.78 6.97 -20.13
CA THR A 72 -6.54 5.75 -20.43
C THR A 72 -7.23 5.19 -19.19
N ALA A 73 -8.43 4.59 -19.35
CA ALA A 73 -9.11 3.91 -18.25
C ALA A 73 -8.27 2.76 -17.68
N ALA A 74 -7.58 2.02 -18.55
CA ALA A 74 -6.68 0.93 -18.17
C ALA A 74 -5.48 1.43 -17.35
N GLY A 75 -4.85 2.53 -17.73
CA GLY A 75 -3.74 3.11 -16.99
C GLY A 75 -4.17 3.69 -15.64
N ARG A 76 -5.32 4.36 -15.57
CA ARG A 76 -5.91 4.78 -14.29
C ARG A 76 -6.17 3.60 -13.35
N ALA A 77 -6.69 2.49 -13.87
CA ALA A 77 -6.89 1.28 -13.08
C ALA A 77 -5.57 0.73 -12.50
N LYS A 78 -4.47 0.76 -13.27
CA LYS A 78 -3.14 0.38 -12.78
C LYS A 78 -2.59 1.36 -11.73
N ASN A 79 -2.87 2.65 -11.87
CA ASN A 79 -2.40 3.67 -10.93
C ASN A 79 -3.12 3.61 -9.56
N ARG A 80 -4.39 3.20 -9.53
CA ARG A 80 -5.15 2.95 -8.28
C ARG A 80 -4.67 1.67 -7.60
N ARG A 81 -3.58 1.77 -6.84
CA ARG A 81 -2.94 0.61 -6.18
C ARG A 81 -2.46 0.94 -4.76
N VAL A 82 -2.14 -0.10 -4.02
CA VAL A 82 -1.30 -0.03 -2.81
C VAL A 82 -0.11 -0.94 -3.03
N GLU A 83 1.09 -0.38 -2.98
CA GLU A 83 2.33 -1.16 -2.98
C GLU A 83 2.64 -1.59 -1.55
N VAL A 84 3.09 -2.83 -1.37
CA VAL A 84 3.45 -3.35 -0.05
C VAL A 84 4.83 -3.96 -0.13
N GLU A 85 5.78 -3.31 0.54
CA GLU A 85 7.13 -3.80 0.72
C GLU A 85 7.26 -4.49 2.07
N VAL A 86 7.96 -5.62 2.10
CA VAL A 86 8.20 -6.42 3.30
C VAL A 86 9.69 -6.64 3.41
N VAL A 87 10.26 -6.22 4.54
CA VAL A 87 11.68 -6.40 4.86
C VAL A 87 11.78 -7.33 6.06
N GLY A 88 12.69 -8.28 5.96
CA GLY A 88 12.99 -9.23 7.01
C GLY A 88 13.94 -10.30 6.50
N THR A 89 14.27 -11.23 7.39
CA THR A 89 15.24 -12.29 7.13
C THR A 89 14.57 -13.65 7.11
N ARG A 90 14.97 -14.52 6.18
CA ARG A 90 14.63 -15.95 6.23
C ARG A 90 15.64 -16.62 7.15
N GLY A 91 15.12 -17.39 8.11
CA GLY A 91 15.93 -18.30 8.92
C GLY A 91 16.36 -19.52 8.12
#